data_AF-A0A257TBF1-F1
#
_entry.id   AF-A0A257TBF1-F1
#
_cell.length_a   1.000
_cell.length_b   1.000
_cell.length_c   1.000
_cell.angle_alpha   90.00
_cell.angle_beta   90.00
_cell.angle_gamma   90.00
#
_symmetry.space_group_name_H-M   'P 1'
#
loop_
_entity.id
_entity.type
_entity.pdbx_description
1 polymer ?
#
loop_
_entity_poly.entity_id
_entity_poly.type
_entity_poly.pdbx_seq_one_letter_code
_entity_poly.pdbx_strand_id
1 'polypeptide(L)'
;MASKAERLQKQYEESIAKAKIAKSALDKIRRDQDRKEKIAARKTRNHALFMVGGLAEIAGLLDTDKGALLGGLLAIAESLKAGPGSSRFQQWKSTGDALLAEREAARPSPPVKTPATAPDPTPSGSIIT
;
A
#
# COMPACT_ATOMS: atom_id res chain seq x y z
N MET A 1 -38.44 -48.03 -21.19
CA MET A 1 -38.29 -47.38 -19.88
C MET A 1 -36.88 -47.69 -19.36
N ALA A 2 -36.01 -46.70 -19.18
CA ALA A 2 -34.64 -46.95 -18.68
C ALA A 2 -34.68 -47.64 -17.31
N SER A 3 -33.81 -48.62 -17.10
CA SER A 3 -33.72 -49.38 -15.85
C SER A 3 -33.40 -48.45 -14.68
N LYS A 4 -33.84 -48.81 -13.47
CA LYS A 4 -33.51 -48.07 -12.25
C LYS A 4 -31.99 -47.92 -12.08
N ALA A 5 -31.22 -48.95 -12.47
CA ALA A 5 -29.77 -48.98 -12.39
C ALA A 5 -29.10 -47.94 -13.32
N GLU A 6 -29.56 -47.82 -14.57
CA GLU A 6 -29.04 -46.86 -15.55
C GLU A 6 -29.28 -45.41 -15.11
N ARG A 7 -30.45 -45.15 -14.51
CA ARG A 7 -30.77 -43.82 -13.95
C ARG A 7 -29.85 -43.46 -12.78
N LEU A 8 -29.57 -44.41 -11.89
CA LEU A 8 -28.65 -44.23 -10.76
C LEU A 8 -27.21 -43.98 -11.24
N GLN A 9 -26.74 -44.70 -12.25
CA GLN A 9 -25.41 -44.52 -12.82
C GLN A 9 -25.25 -43.14 -13.47
N LYS A 10 -26.24 -42.70 -14.25
CA LYS A 10 -26.24 -41.36 -14.84
C LYS A 10 -26.22 -40.25 -13.77
N GLN A 11 -27.01 -40.41 -12.70
CA GLN A 11 -27.00 -39.46 -11.58
C GLN A 11 -25.64 -39.40 -10.88
N TYR A 12 -24.98 -40.55 -10.71
CA TYR A 12 -23.64 -40.62 -10.14
C TYR A 12 -22.61 -39.88 -11.01
N GLU A 13 -22.60 -40.11 -12.31
CA GLU A 13 -21.71 -39.43 -13.25
C GLU A 13 -21.95 -37.92 -13.29
N GLU A 14 -23.21 -37.48 -13.29
CA GLU A 14 -23.57 -36.07 -13.19
C GLU A 14 -23.10 -35.45 -11.86
N SER A 15 -23.21 -36.18 -10.75
CA SER A 15 -22.73 -35.71 -9.45
C SER A 15 -21.21 -35.55 -9.41
N ILE A 16 -20.47 -36.47 -10.04
CA ILE A 16 -19.01 -36.38 -10.18
C ILE A 16 -18.63 -35.18 -11.05
N ALA A 17 -19.33 -34.99 -12.17
CA ALA A 17 -19.08 -33.87 -13.06
C ALA A 17 -19.30 -32.53 -12.33
N LYS A 18 -20.40 -32.40 -11.58
CA LYS A 18 -20.69 -31.23 -10.73
C LYS A 18 -19.63 -31.04 -9.65
N ALA A 19 -19.19 -32.11 -8.98
CA ALA A 19 -18.15 -32.05 -7.96
C ALA A 19 -16.79 -31.59 -8.54
N LYS A 20 -16.42 -32.06 -9.74
CA LYS A 20 -15.20 -31.61 -10.45
C LYS A 20 -15.27 -30.13 -10.79
N ILE A 21 -16.41 -29.66 -11.29
CA ILE A 21 -16.62 -28.23 -11.60
C ILE A 21 -16.51 -27.40 -10.31
N ALA A 22 -17.21 -27.80 -9.25
CA ALA A 22 -17.18 -27.13 -7.96
C ALA A 22 -15.76 -27.05 -7.38
N LYS A 23 -14.99 -28.15 -7.44
CA LYS A 23 -13.58 -28.18 -7.00
C LYS A 23 -12.72 -27.21 -7.82
N SER A 24 -12.87 -27.21 -9.14
CA SER A 24 -12.12 -26.30 -10.02
C SER A 24 -12.44 -24.83 -9.77
N ALA A 25 -13.70 -24.51 -9.44
CA ALA A 25 -14.13 -23.16 -9.07
C ALA A 25 -13.54 -22.75 -7.71
N LEU A 26 -13.56 -23.65 -6.72
CA LEU A 26 -12.92 -23.42 -5.43
C LEU A 26 -11.42 -23.17 -5.58
N ASP A 27 -10.72 -23.97 -6.39
CA ASP A 27 -9.30 -23.80 -6.64
C ASP A 27 -8.99 -22.47 -7.36
N LYS A 28 -9.88 -21.98 -8.23
CA LYS A 28 -9.76 -20.62 -8.81
C LYS A 28 -9.89 -19.54 -7.73
N ILE A 29 -10.92 -19.63 -6.88
CA ILE A 29 -11.14 -18.67 -5.79
C ILE A 29 -9.93 -18.63 -4.84
N ARG A 30 -9.38 -19.79 -4.48
CA ARG A 30 -8.16 -19.89 -3.64
C ARG A 30 -6.97 -19.21 -4.30
N ARG A 31 -6.70 -19.49 -5.58
CA ARG A 31 -5.60 -18.83 -6.30
C ARG A 31 -5.77 -17.32 -6.37
N ASP A 32 -7.00 -16.83 -6.54
CA ASP A 32 -7.29 -15.40 -6.56
C ASP A 32 -7.11 -14.76 -5.18
N GLN A 33 -7.50 -15.46 -4.10
CA GLN A 33 -7.23 -15.05 -2.73
C GLN A 33 -5.72 -14.97 -2.46
N ASP A 34 -4.98 -16.05 -2.74
CA ASP A 34 -3.52 -16.08 -2.59
C ASP A 34 -2.82 -14.96 -3.36
N ARG A 35 -3.31 -14.66 -4.58
CA ARG A 35 -2.78 -13.57 -5.40
C ARG A 35 -3.05 -12.21 -4.76
N LYS A 36 -4.27 -11.98 -4.26
CA LYS A 36 -4.64 -10.74 -3.57
C LYS A 36 -3.80 -10.54 -2.31
N GLU A 37 -3.63 -11.58 -1.51
CA GLU A 37 -2.81 -11.56 -0.29
C GLU A 37 -1.35 -11.23 -0.60
N LYS A 38 -0.76 -11.87 -1.63
CA LYS A 38 0.60 -11.58 -2.07
C LYS A 38 0.77 -10.12 -2.53
N ILE A 39 -0.20 -9.59 -3.27
CA ILE A 39 -0.18 -8.18 -3.71
C ILE A 39 -0.30 -7.25 -2.50
N ALA A 40 -1.20 -7.54 -1.56
CA ALA A 40 -1.38 -6.76 -0.34
C ALA A 40 -0.10 -6.76 0.49
N ALA A 41 0.52 -7.93 0.72
CA ALA A 41 1.77 -8.06 1.46
C ALA A 41 2.92 -7.26 0.81
N ARG A 42 3.03 -7.31 -0.53
CA ARG A 42 4.01 -6.49 -1.27
C ARG A 42 3.73 -5.01 -1.11
N LYS A 43 2.47 -4.58 -1.20
CA LYS A 43 2.08 -3.17 -1.02
C LYS A 43 2.42 -2.68 0.38
N THR A 44 2.11 -3.45 1.41
CA THR A 44 2.44 -3.12 2.81
C THR A 44 3.95 -3.01 3.01
N ARG A 45 4.73 -3.98 2.50
CA ARG A 45 6.19 -3.94 2.57
C ARG A 45 6.76 -2.72 1.85
N ASN A 46 6.32 -2.45 0.62
CA ASN A 46 6.80 -1.32 -0.17
C ASN A 46 6.41 0.01 0.47
N HIS A 47 5.23 0.11 1.07
CA HIS A 47 4.80 1.29 1.79
C HIS A 47 5.70 1.54 3.02
N ALA A 48 5.99 0.49 3.81
CA ALA A 48 6.92 0.61 4.93
C ALA A 48 8.33 1.04 4.48
N LEU A 49 8.85 0.46 3.40
CA LEU A 49 10.14 0.86 2.82
C LEU A 49 10.12 2.32 2.35
N PHE A 50 9.03 2.76 1.75
CA PHE A 50 8.88 4.14 1.28
C PHE A 50 8.83 5.14 2.45
N MET A 51 8.14 4.80 3.55
CA MET A 51 8.14 5.62 4.76
C MET A 51 9.54 5.75 5.35
N VAL A 52 10.28 4.64 5.46
CA VAL A 52 11.68 4.67 5.95
C VAL A 52 12.59 5.46 5.00
N GLY A 53 12.41 5.31 3.69
CA GLY A 53 13.12 6.10 2.68
C GLY A 53 12.85 7.59 2.80
N GLY A 54 11.60 7.99 3.06
CA GLY A 54 11.24 9.39 3.33
C GLY A 54 11.91 9.94 4.60
N LEU A 55 12.08 9.12 5.64
CA LEU A 55 12.86 9.53 6.83
C LEU A 55 14.34 9.73 6.49
N ALA A 56 14.92 8.87 5.65
CA ALA A 56 16.30 9.03 5.17
C ALA A 56 16.47 10.30 4.33
N GLU A 57 15.48 10.66 3.52
CA GLU A 57 15.43 11.93 2.78
C GLU A 57 15.39 13.14 3.71
N ILE A 58 14.51 13.12 4.73
CA ILE A 58 14.45 14.17 5.74
C ILE A 58 15.80 14.34 6.46
N ALA A 59 16.50 13.23 6.72
CA ALA A 59 17.82 13.23 7.36
C ALA A 59 18.97 13.60 6.41
N GLY A 60 18.72 13.84 5.12
CA GLY A 60 19.76 14.17 4.14
C GLY A 60 20.68 13.01 3.78
N LEU A 61 20.20 11.77 3.91
CA LEU A 61 21.01 10.55 3.74
C LEU A 61 20.88 9.89 2.37
N LEU A 62 20.16 10.49 1.41
CA LEU A 62 19.92 9.87 0.09
C LEU A 62 21.18 9.72 -0.76
N ASP A 63 22.10 10.68 -0.68
CA ASP A 63 23.34 10.70 -1.47
C ASP A 63 24.51 10.02 -0.75
N THR A 64 24.29 9.48 0.45
CA THR A 64 25.31 8.79 1.24
C THR A 64 25.67 7.44 0.62
N ASP A 65 26.94 7.05 0.71
CA ASP A 65 27.38 5.71 0.32
C ASP A 65 26.56 4.61 1.03
N LYS A 66 26.22 3.56 0.27
CA LYS A 66 25.35 2.47 0.75
C LYS A 66 25.95 1.72 1.93
N GLY A 67 27.27 1.54 1.93
CA GLY A 67 28.00 0.89 3.02
C GLY A 67 28.00 1.76 4.27
N ALA A 68 28.27 3.06 4.12
CA ALA A 68 28.22 4.02 5.22
C ALA A 68 26.82 4.13 5.85
N LEU A 69 25.77 4.21 5.02
CA LEU A 69 24.38 4.26 5.48
C LEU A 69 24.00 2.99 6.25
N LEU A 70 24.33 1.81 5.70
CA LEU A 70 24.05 0.54 6.37
C LEU A 70 24.83 0.42 7.69
N GLY A 71 26.10 0.82 7.71
CA GLY A 71 26.92 0.83 8.92
C GLY A 71 26.31 1.71 10.02
N GLY A 72 25.83 2.91 9.67
CA GLY A 72 25.13 3.80 10.59
C GLY A 72 23.83 3.19 11.13
N LEU A 73 23.01 2.58 10.28
CA LEU A 73 21.78 1.90 10.69
C LEU A 73 22.04 0.72 11.64
N LEU A 74 23.12 -0.02 11.43
CA LEU A 74 23.53 -1.10 12.34
C LEU A 74 23.98 -0.55 13.70
N ALA A 75 24.73 0.56 13.73
CA ALA A 75 25.13 1.21 14.98
C ALA A 75 23.93 1.75 15.76
N ILE A 76 22.92 2.27 15.05
CA ILE A 76 21.62 2.66 15.63
C ILE A 76 20.93 1.42 16.22
N ALA A 77 20.82 0.34 15.45
CA ALA A 77 20.17 -0.90 15.92
C ALA A 77 20.83 -1.46 17.19
N GLU A 78 22.17 -1.44 17.25
CA GLU A 78 22.91 -1.83 18.45
C GLU A 78 22.59 -0.92 19.65
N SER A 79 22.60 0.39 19.43
CA SER A 79 22.30 1.39 20.46
C SER A 79 20.88 1.25 21.01
N LEU A 80 19.94 0.75 20.20
CA LEU A 80 18.55 0.57 20.57
C LEU A 80 18.24 -0.78 21.24
N LYS A 81 19.19 -1.72 21.32
CA LYS A 81 19.00 -3.00 22.02
C LYS A 81 18.65 -2.84 23.51
N ALA A 82 19.09 -1.75 24.14
CA ALA A 82 18.73 -1.40 25.51
C ALA A 82 17.22 -1.10 25.69
N GLY A 83 16.48 -0.99 24.58
CA GLY A 83 15.03 -0.87 24.55
C GLY A 83 14.49 0.53 24.81
N PRO A 84 13.16 0.66 24.88
CA PRO A 84 12.47 1.96 24.98
C PRO A 84 12.75 2.74 26.26
N GLY A 85 13.23 2.07 27.32
CA GLY A 85 13.58 2.71 28.60
C GLY A 85 14.95 3.39 28.58
N SER A 86 15.76 3.20 27.53
CA SER A 86 17.07 3.82 27.44
C SER A 86 16.97 5.34 27.21
N SER A 87 17.84 6.10 27.88
CA SER A 87 17.92 7.56 27.69
C SER A 87 18.17 7.95 26.25
N ARG A 88 19.00 7.17 25.54
CA ARG A 88 19.32 7.36 24.13
C ARG A 88 18.10 7.18 23.22
N PHE A 89 17.26 6.16 23.47
CA PHE A 89 16.00 5.99 22.73
C PHE A 89 15.08 7.20 22.93
N GLN A 90 14.90 7.66 24.17
CA GLN A 90 14.02 8.79 24.46
C GLN A 90 14.53 10.09 23.86
N GLN A 91 15.84 10.33 23.91
CA GLN A 91 16.47 11.48 23.28
C GLN A 91 16.24 11.49 21.76
N TRP A 92 16.53 10.37 21.08
CA TRP A 92 16.35 10.26 19.63
C TRP A 92 14.88 10.37 19.21
N LYS A 93 13.98 9.77 19.99
CA LYS A 93 12.54 9.91 19.77
C LYS A 93 12.10 11.36 19.86
N SER A 94 12.47 12.06 20.93
CA SER A 94 12.08 13.46 21.13
C SER A 94 12.59 14.37 20.01
N THR A 95 13.84 14.18 19.56
CA THR A 95 14.40 14.95 18.44
C THR A 95 13.68 14.65 17.13
N GLY A 96 13.40 13.37 16.84
CA GLY A 96 12.68 12.96 15.64
C GLY A 96 11.24 13.47 15.59
N ASP A 97 10.50 13.32 16.68
CA ASP A 97 9.10 13.76 16.79
C ASP A 97 8.98 15.29 16.63
N ALA A 98 9.93 16.06 17.18
CA ALA A 98 9.96 17.51 17.02
C ALA A 98 10.12 17.93 15.54
N LEU A 99 11.06 17.30 14.82
CA LEU A 99 11.29 17.61 13.41
C LEU A 99 10.10 17.20 12.52
N LEU A 100 9.45 16.07 12.83
CA LEU A 100 8.25 15.64 12.11
C LEU A 100 7.08 16.60 12.33
N ALA A 101 6.88 17.06 13.56
CA ALA A 101 5.85 18.03 13.90
C ALA A 101 6.08 19.38 13.19
N GLU A 102 7.32 19.86 13.13
CA GLU A 102 7.69 21.09 12.42
C GLU A 102 7.34 20.99 10.92
N ARG A 103 7.69 19.86 10.27
CA ARG A 103 7.40 19.65 8.85
C ARG A 103 5.92 19.45 8.56
N GLU A 104 5.17 18.86 9.49
CA GLU A 104 3.72 18.75 9.37
C GLU A 104 3.03 20.12 9.50
N ALA A 105 3.48 20.96 10.43
CA ALA A 105 3.00 22.33 10.58
C ALA A 105 3.34 23.22 9.37
N ALA A 106 4.51 23.00 8.74
CA ALA A 106 4.93 23.72 7.54
C ALA A 106 4.24 23.24 6.26
N ARG A 107 3.44 22.16 6.31
CA ARG A 107 2.77 21.62 5.12
C ARG A 107 1.59 22.52 4.74
N PRO A 108 1.61 23.19 3.57
CA PRO A 108 0.47 23.98 3.13
C PRO A 108 -0.75 23.06 2.94
N SER A 109 -1.93 23.53 3.34
CA SER A 109 -3.16 22.80 3.11
C SER A 109 -3.35 22.58 1.60
N PRO A 110 -3.87 21.41 1.18
CA PRO A 110 -4.14 21.18 -0.23
C PRO A 110 -5.10 22.27 -0.73
N PRO A 111 -4.88 22.81 -1.94
CA PRO A 111 -5.76 23.83 -2.50
C PRO A 111 -7.18 23.27 -2.49
N VAL A 112 -8.06 23.93 -1.73
CA VAL A 112 -9.50 23.72 -1.83
C VAL A 112 -9.84 23.93 -3.30
N LYS A 113 -10.25 22.87 -3.99
CA LYS A 113 -10.84 22.98 -5.32
C LYS A 113 -12.11 23.82 -5.18
N THR A 114 -11.98 25.13 -5.35
CA THR A 114 -13.10 26.01 -5.63
C THR A 114 -13.75 25.46 -6.90
N PRO A 115 -15.05 25.09 -6.87
CA PRO A 115 -15.73 24.65 -8.07
C PRO A 115 -15.66 25.81 -9.07
N ALA A 116 -15.16 25.51 -10.26
CA ALA A 116 -14.96 26.48 -11.34
C ALA A 116 -16.18 27.38 -11.49
N THR A 117 -16.01 28.67 -11.19
CA THR A 117 -16.94 29.70 -11.63
C THR A 117 -17.02 29.59 -13.15
N ALA A 118 -18.26 29.48 -13.64
CA ALA A 118 -18.59 29.32 -15.04
C ALA A 118 -17.83 30.33 -15.92
N PRO A 119 -17.42 29.95 -17.15
CA PRO A 119 -16.81 30.90 -18.06
C PRO A 119 -17.81 32.01 -18.38
N ASP A 120 -17.41 33.24 -18.09
CA ASP A 120 -18.09 34.48 -18.49
C ASP A 120 -18.38 34.43 -20.01
N PRO A 121 -19.57 34.88 -20.46
CA PRO A 121 -19.87 34.94 -21.88
C PRO A 121 -19.01 36.03 -22.53
N THR A 122 -18.17 35.61 -23.47
CA THR A 122 -17.40 36.42 -24.43
C THR A 122 -18.14 37.71 -24.84
N PRO A 123 -17.52 38.91 -24.75
CA PRO A 123 -18.14 40.11 -25.28
C PRO A 123 -18.20 40.01 -26.81
N SER A 124 -19.43 40.06 -27.35
CA SER A 124 -19.67 40.16 -28.79
C SER A 124 -18.90 41.35 -29.36
N GLY A 125 -18.13 41.09 -30.42
CA GLY A 125 -17.36 42.08 -31.13
C GLY A 125 -18.25 43.22 -31.63
N SER A 126 -17.85 44.45 -31.28
CA SER A 126 -18.33 45.67 -31.90
C SER A 126 -17.87 45.68 -33.36
N ILE A 127 -18.81 45.48 -34.29
CA ILE A 127 -18.59 45.73 -35.71
C ILE A 127 -18.66 47.25 -35.88
N ILE A 128 -17.51 47.88 -36.10
CA ILE A 128 -17.43 49.23 -36.64
C ILE A 128 -16.60 49.16 -37.92
N THR A 129 -17.29 49.35 -39.04
CA THR A 129 -16.95 50.13 -40.25
C THR A 129 -17.51 49.44 -41.48
#